data_AF-A0A927GVA2-F1
#
_entry.id   AF-A0A927GVA2-F1
#
_cell.length_a   1.000
_cell.length_b   1.000
_cell.length_c   1.000
_cell.angle_alpha   90.00
_cell.angle_beta   90.00
_cell.angle_gamma   90.00
#
_symmetry.space_group_name_H-M   'P 1'
#
loop_
_entity.id
_entity.type
_entity.pdbx_description
1 polymer ?
#
loop_
_entity_poly.entity_id
_entity_poly.type
_entity_poly.pdbx_seq_one_letter_code
_entity_poly.pdbx_strand_id
1 'polypeptide(L)'
;MRWGNSPRNCRGSKKNLASNWSREERLKLLEWQDRELAIALQLQADLLSLNRSSLYYQPVPPSPEEIHLEHRIDEPYTEHPFLGYRKITAIMNREGDPIHKNTVRHYMREIGIMAIYPGPNLSKRDLQHRIYTYLLRKLNITEPDQVWSVDITYSTPS
;
A
#
# COMPACT_ATOMS: atom_id res chain seq x y z
N MET A 1 42.22 -3.71 26.01
CA MET A 1 41.24 -3.03 25.13
C MET A 1 39.85 -3.47 25.56
N ARG A 2 39.09 -2.58 26.20
CA ARG A 2 37.86 -2.89 26.93
C ARG A 2 36.67 -2.36 26.13
N TRP A 3 35.92 -3.23 25.48
CA TRP A 3 34.65 -2.87 24.82
C TRP A 3 33.56 -2.78 25.90
N GLY A 4 33.09 -1.57 26.17
CA GLY A 4 31.96 -1.32 27.06
C GLY A 4 30.65 -1.61 26.33
N ASN A 5 29.95 -2.67 26.74
CA ASN A 5 28.56 -2.91 26.36
C ASN A 5 27.67 -1.90 27.08
N SER A 6 27.10 -0.95 26.33
CA SER A 6 26.03 -0.07 26.81
C SER A 6 24.69 -0.80 26.70
N PRO A 7 23.88 -0.90 27.77
CA PRO A 7 22.58 -1.54 27.67
C PRO A 7 21.62 -0.61 26.92
N ARG A 8 21.16 -1.06 25.74
CA ARG A 8 20.02 -0.49 25.04
C ARG A 8 18.75 -0.64 25.89
N ASN A 9 18.43 0.38 26.68
CA ASN A 9 17.14 0.50 27.35
C ASN A 9 16.19 1.26 26.41
N CYS A 10 15.45 0.52 25.59
CA CYS A 10 14.32 1.05 24.82
C CYS A 10 13.02 0.77 25.58
N ARG A 11 12.70 1.59 26.59
CA ARG A 11 11.31 1.71 27.07
C ARG A 11 10.61 2.79 26.26
N GLY A 12 10.07 2.39 25.11
CA GLY A 12 9.17 3.20 24.31
C GLY A 12 7.88 3.47 25.08
N SER A 13 7.84 4.56 25.85
CA SER A 13 6.58 5.12 26.31
C SER A 13 5.97 5.89 25.15
N LYS A 14 4.95 5.32 24.50
CA LYS A 14 4.08 6.06 23.56
C LYS A 14 3.32 7.13 24.36
N LYS A 15 3.95 8.28 24.59
CA LYS A 15 3.29 9.48 25.09
C LYS A 15 2.66 10.19 23.89
N ASN A 16 1.51 9.68 23.44
CA ASN A 16 0.72 10.39 22.44
C ASN A 16 -0.03 11.54 23.13
N LEU A 17 0.66 12.66 23.40
CA LEU A 17 -0.04 13.94 23.46
C LEU A 17 -0.34 14.29 22.00
N ALA A 18 -1.59 14.15 21.58
CA ALA A 18 -1.98 14.40 20.21
C ALA A 18 -1.80 15.89 19.89
N SER A 19 -0.62 16.27 19.41
CA SER A 19 -0.48 17.44 18.56
C SER A 19 -1.36 17.17 17.34
N ASN A 20 -2.52 17.82 17.26
CA ASN A 20 -3.51 17.67 16.20
C ASN A 20 -3.01 18.17 14.82
N TRP A 21 -1.73 18.56 14.76
CA TRP A 21 -1.09 19.15 13.60
C TRP A 21 -0.47 18.10 12.70
N SER A 22 -0.64 18.27 11.38
CA SER A 22 -0.05 17.43 10.34
C SER A 22 1.48 17.56 10.33
N ARG A 23 2.19 16.62 9.70
CA ARG A 23 3.66 16.69 9.58
C ARG A 23 4.11 17.99 8.90
N GLU A 24 3.38 18.42 7.88
CA GLU A 24 3.68 19.64 7.13
C GLU A 24 3.52 20.89 7.98
N GLU A 25 2.48 20.94 8.82
CA GLU A 25 2.26 22.04 9.77
C GLU A 25 3.40 22.10 10.80
N ARG A 26 3.84 20.96 11.31
CA ARG A 26 4.98 20.90 12.24
C ARG A 26 6.28 21.35 11.60
N LEU A 27 6.50 21.06 10.32
CA LEU A 27 7.67 21.52 9.58
C LEU A 27 7.70 23.04 9.40
N LYS A 28 6.53 23.69 9.28
CA LYS A 28 6.43 25.15 9.15
C LYS A 28 6.80 25.90 10.45
N LEU A 29 6.75 25.23 11.60
CA LEU A 29 7.10 25.81 12.90
C LEU A 29 8.60 25.71 13.20
N LEU A 30 9.36 25.11 12.29
CA LEU A 30 10.78 24.88 12.49
C LEU A 30 11.55 26.15 12.11
N GLU A 31 12.27 26.71 13.07
CA GLU A 31 13.05 27.94 12.88
C GLU A 31 14.49 27.57 12.53
N TRP A 32 14.86 27.76 11.26
CA TRP A 32 16.16 27.37 10.72
C TRP A 32 17.29 28.37 11.02
N GLN A 33 16.96 29.66 11.13
CA GLN A 33 17.94 30.76 11.10
C GLN A 33 17.92 31.70 12.32
N ASP A 34 16.95 31.58 13.23
CA ASP A 34 16.81 32.56 14.32
C ASP A 34 17.80 32.29 15.45
N ARG A 35 18.69 33.27 15.69
CA ARG A 35 19.62 33.29 16.83
C ARG A 35 18.97 33.78 18.12
N GLU A 36 17.78 34.37 18.05
CA GLU A 36 17.08 34.95 19.21
C GLU A 36 16.50 33.87 20.12
N LEU A 37 16.08 32.75 19.54
CA LEU A 37 15.76 31.52 20.25
C LEU A 37 16.96 30.58 20.09
N ALA A 38 17.88 30.59 21.06
CA ALA A 38 19.06 29.73 21.11
C ALA A 38 18.74 28.23 21.31
N ILE A 39 17.58 27.78 20.82
CA ILE A 39 17.12 26.41 20.89
C ILE A 39 17.73 25.67 19.71
N ALA A 40 18.67 24.78 19.99
CA ALA A 40 19.27 23.91 19.00
C ALA A 40 18.18 23.17 18.20
N LEU A 41 18.35 23.06 16.88
CA LEU A 41 17.45 22.35 15.95
C LEU A 41 17.03 20.95 16.45
N GLN A 42 17.92 20.31 17.21
CA GLN A 42 17.68 19.03 17.86
C GLN A 42 16.54 19.09 18.89
N LEU A 43 16.52 20.11 19.74
CA LEU A 43 15.45 20.29 20.72
C LEU A 43 14.14 20.68 20.03
N GLN A 44 14.18 21.49 18.97
CA GLN A 44 12.99 21.83 18.17
C GLN A 44 12.37 20.58 17.53
N ALA A 45 13.19 19.72 16.92
CA ALA A 45 12.73 18.48 16.32
C ALA A 45 12.16 17.51 17.37
N ASP A 46 12.80 17.41 18.55
CA ASP A 46 12.33 16.59 19.67
C ASP A 46 10.99 17.10 20.21
N LEU A 47 10.81 18.42 20.37
CA LEU A 47 9.56 19.05 20.81
C LEU A 47 8.42 18.84 19.81
N LEU A 48 8.71 18.93 18.52
CA LEU A 48 7.73 18.75 17.43
C LEU A 48 7.51 17.27 17.06
N SER A 49 8.20 16.35 17.74
CA SER A 49 8.18 14.91 17.42
C SER A 49 8.51 14.61 15.95
N LEU A 50 9.48 15.34 15.39
CA LEU A 50 9.98 15.17 14.02
C LEU A 50 11.28 14.37 14.02
N ASN A 51 11.46 13.47 13.05
CA ASN A 51 12.74 12.80 12.87
C ASN A 51 13.76 13.78 12.28
N ARG A 52 14.86 14.03 13.01
CA ARG A 52 15.96 14.89 12.59
C ARG A 52 16.52 14.54 11.21
N SER A 53 16.67 13.26 10.89
CA SER A 53 17.23 12.86 9.57
C SER A 53 16.32 13.27 8.42
N SER A 54 15.01 13.39 8.66
CA SER A 54 14.04 13.81 7.64
C SER A 54 14.06 15.32 7.37
N LEU A 55 14.63 16.12 8.27
CA LEU A 55 14.75 17.58 8.09
C LEU A 55 15.79 17.93 7.04
N TYR A 56 16.88 17.15 6.95
CA TYR A 56 17.96 17.38 5.99
C TYR A 56 17.72 16.71 4.64
N TYR A 57 16.69 15.88 4.53
CA TYR A 57 16.39 15.20 3.28
C TYR A 57 15.80 16.22 2.29
N GLN A 58 16.51 16.43 1.19
CA GLN A 58 15.97 17.13 0.04
C GLN A 58 15.41 16.09 -0.95
N PRO A 59 14.15 16.23 -1.38
CA PRO A 59 13.59 15.33 -2.37
C PRO A 59 14.40 15.44 -3.67
N VAL A 60 14.89 14.29 -4.14
CA VAL A 60 15.63 14.21 -5.41
C VAL A 60 14.60 14.00 -6.52
N PRO A 61 14.61 14.82 -7.59
CA PRO A 61 13.72 14.60 -8.72
C PRO A 61 14.07 13.27 -9.43
N PRO A 62 13.09 12.61 -10.07
CA PRO A 62 13.34 11.36 -10.77
C PRO A 62 14.37 11.55 -11.89
N SER A 63 15.20 10.52 -12.10
CA SER A 63 16.19 10.52 -13.16
C SER A 63 15.50 10.47 -14.54
N PRO A 64 16.08 11.08 -15.59
CA PRO A 64 15.55 10.94 -16.96
C PRO A 64 15.41 9.49 -17.42
N GLU A 65 16.29 8.59 -16.95
CA GLU A 65 16.22 7.17 -17.25
C GLU A 65 15.00 6.50 -16.59
N GLU A 66 14.66 6.91 -15.37
CA GLU A 66 13.48 6.41 -14.65
C GLU A 66 12.20 6.84 -15.37
N ILE A 67 12.12 8.12 -15.75
CA ILE A 67 10.99 8.67 -16.52
C ILE A 67 10.84 7.93 -17.86
N HIS A 68 11.93 7.66 -18.55
CA HIS A 68 11.90 6.90 -19.79
C HIS A 68 11.35 5.47 -19.60
N LEU A 69 11.79 4.78 -18.54
CA LEU A 69 11.31 3.45 -18.20
C LEU A 69 9.82 3.44 -17.83
N GLU A 70 9.35 4.44 -17.09
CA GLU A 70 7.93 4.61 -16.75
C GLU A 70 7.07 4.77 -18.01
N HIS A 71 7.44 5.68 -18.92
CA HIS A 71 6.74 5.86 -20.20
C HIS A 71 6.76 4.58 -21.05
N ARG A 72 7.88 3.87 -21.06
CA ARG A 72 8.02 2.63 -21.82
C ARG A 72 7.17 1.48 -21.26
N ILE A 73 6.89 1.48 -19.95
CA ILE A 73 5.97 0.53 -19.32
C ILE A 73 4.51 0.91 -19.59
N ASP A 74 4.20 2.20 -19.66
CA ASP A 74 2.86 2.73 -19.87
C ASP A 74 2.33 2.45 -21.29
N GLU A 75 3.19 2.51 -22.31
CA GLU A 75 2.86 2.23 -23.71
C GLU A 75 2.19 0.85 -23.93
N PRO A 76 2.82 -0.30 -23.58
CA PRO A 76 2.19 -1.62 -23.75
C PRO A 76 1.00 -1.85 -22.81
N TYR A 77 0.92 -1.13 -21.69
CA TYR A 77 -0.23 -1.21 -20.79
C TYR A 77 -1.45 -0.49 -21.37
N THR A 78 -1.24 0.67 -21.99
CA THR A 78 -2.29 1.46 -22.67
C THR A 78 -2.90 0.68 -23.83
N GLU A 79 -2.07 -0.03 -24.59
CA GLU A 79 -2.56 -0.92 -25.65
C GLU A 79 -3.30 -2.15 -25.10
N HIS A 80 -2.80 -2.71 -23.99
CA HIS A 80 -3.27 -3.97 -23.44
C HIS A 80 -3.39 -3.95 -21.90
N PRO A 81 -4.52 -3.44 -21.35
CA PRO A 81 -4.72 -3.25 -19.89
C PRO A 81 -4.74 -4.55 -19.06
N PHE A 82 -4.83 -5.71 -19.72
CA PHE A 82 -4.77 -7.03 -19.09
C PHE A 82 -3.32 -7.54 -18.94
N LEU A 83 -2.30 -6.80 -19.37
CA LEU A 83 -0.91 -7.20 -19.19
C LEU A 83 -0.43 -6.84 -17.78
N GLY A 84 0.06 -7.84 -17.06
CA GLY A 84 0.76 -7.64 -15.79
C GLY A 84 2.26 -7.52 -15.97
N TYR A 85 2.94 -7.09 -14.91
CA TYR A 85 4.39 -6.86 -14.89
C TYR A 85 5.20 -8.02 -15.50
N ARG A 86 4.79 -9.28 -15.29
CA ARG A 86 5.49 -10.45 -15.86
C ARG A 86 5.49 -10.47 -17.39
N LYS A 87 4.37 -10.10 -18.01
CA LYS A 87 4.25 -10.06 -19.47
C LYS A 87 4.93 -8.82 -20.04
N ILE A 88 4.75 -7.66 -19.39
CA ILE A 88 5.41 -6.41 -19.77
C ILE A 88 6.94 -6.59 -19.74
N THR A 89 7.51 -7.17 -18.67
CA THR A 89 8.94 -7.50 -18.61
C THR A 89 9.38 -8.40 -19.78
N ALA A 90 8.59 -9.39 -20.16
CA ALA A 90 8.93 -10.28 -21.28
C ALA A 90 8.87 -9.58 -22.65
N ILE A 91 7.98 -8.61 -22.82
CA ILE A 91 7.88 -7.78 -24.03
C ILE A 91 9.10 -6.87 -24.11
N MET A 92 9.40 -6.11 -23.05
CA MET A 92 10.57 -5.21 -23.01
C MET A 92 11.87 -5.96 -23.25
N ASN A 93 12.07 -7.12 -22.61
CA ASN A 93 13.25 -7.95 -22.81
C ASN A 93 13.37 -8.51 -24.25
N ARG A 94 12.26 -8.67 -24.96
CA ARG A 94 12.26 -9.10 -26.37
C ARG A 94 12.60 -7.95 -27.31
N GLU A 95 12.20 -6.74 -26.95
CA GLU A 95 12.37 -5.52 -27.75
C GLU A 95 13.74 -4.87 -27.58
N GLY A 96 14.58 -5.39 -26.68
CA GLY A 96 15.97 -4.98 -26.51
C GLY A 96 16.26 -4.19 -25.23
N ASP A 97 15.26 -4.01 -24.37
CA ASP A 97 15.36 -3.27 -23.10
C ASP A 97 15.37 -4.25 -21.91
N PRO A 98 16.55 -4.79 -21.52
CA PRO A 98 16.63 -5.76 -20.43
C PRO A 98 16.29 -5.12 -19.08
N ILE A 99 15.13 -5.46 -18.52
CA ILE A 99 14.68 -4.97 -17.22
C ILE A 99 14.34 -6.10 -16.25
N HIS A 100 14.65 -5.89 -14.98
CA HIS A 100 14.26 -6.84 -13.95
C HIS A 100 12.77 -6.73 -13.62
N LYS A 101 12.10 -7.88 -13.45
CA LYS A 101 10.66 -7.97 -13.16
C LYS A 101 10.20 -7.19 -11.92
N ASN A 102 11.06 -7.06 -10.90
CA ASN A 102 10.71 -6.30 -9.70
C ASN A 102 10.71 -4.79 -9.95
N THR A 103 11.57 -4.32 -10.88
CA THR A 103 11.63 -2.92 -11.29
C THR A 103 10.36 -2.54 -12.04
N VAL A 104 9.92 -3.36 -13.01
CA VAL A 104 8.62 -3.16 -13.68
C VAL A 104 7.47 -3.15 -12.67
N ARG A 105 7.46 -4.08 -11.71
CA ARG A 105 6.43 -4.12 -10.67
C ARG A 105 6.45 -2.85 -9.80
N HIS A 106 7.62 -2.30 -9.50
CA HIS A 106 7.76 -1.09 -8.71
C HIS A 106 7.17 0.11 -9.45
N TYR A 107 7.60 0.37 -10.69
CA TYR A 107 7.06 1.47 -11.49
C TYR A 107 5.56 1.34 -11.77
N MET A 108 5.07 0.12 -12.06
CA MET A 108 3.62 -0.09 -12.19
C MET A 108 2.85 0.34 -10.93
N ARG A 109 3.43 0.14 -9.74
CA ARG A 109 2.80 0.59 -8.48
C ARG A 109 2.91 2.08 -8.25
N GLU A 110 4.02 2.71 -8.65
CA GLU A 110 4.22 4.15 -8.53
C GLU A 110 3.29 4.93 -9.45
N ILE A 111 3.14 4.48 -10.70
CA ILE A 111 2.22 5.05 -11.69
C ILE A 111 0.75 4.70 -11.36
N GLY A 112 0.51 3.67 -10.54
CA GLY A 112 -0.83 3.27 -10.11
C GLY A 112 -1.56 2.36 -11.11
N ILE A 113 -0.83 1.70 -12.00
CA ILE A 113 -1.37 0.78 -13.01
C ILE A 113 -1.31 -0.67 -12.53
N MET A 114 -2.40 -1.41 -12.77
CA MET A 114 -2.52 -2.82 -12.42
C MET A 114 -3.17 -3.58 -13.55
N ALA A 115 -2.74 -4.82 -13.77
CA ALA A 115 -3.38 -5.69 -14.73
C ALA A 115 -4.84 -5.97 -14.34
N ILE A 116 -5.75 -5.64 -15.25
CA ILE A 116 -7.17 -5.84 -15.05
C ILE A 116 -7.52 -7.24 -15.58
N TYR A 117 -7.99 -8.11 -14.68
CA TYR A 117 -8.49 -9.43 -15.03
C TYR A 117 -9.91 -9.59 -14.51
N PRO A 118 -10.80 -10.27 -15.26
CA PRO A 118 -12.07 -10.68 -14.71
C PRO A 118 -11.81 -11.60 -13.50
N GLY A 119 -12.46 -11.30 -12.37
CA GLY A 119 -12.44 -12.18 -11.22
C GLY A 119 -13.00 -13.57 -11.54
N PRO A 120 -12.81 -14.56 -10.66
CA PRO A 120 -13.43 -15.86 -10.84
C PRO A 120 -14.94 -15.69 -11.01
N ASN A 121 -15.51 -16.28 -12.07
CA ASN A 121 -16.95 -16.27 -12.29
C ASN A 121 -17.64 -17.19 -11.27
N LEU A 122 -17.90 -16.66 -10.07
CA LEU A 122 -18.58 -17.40 -8.99
C LEU A 122 -20.02 -17.80 -9.36
N SER A 123 -20.60 -17.16 -10.38
CA SER A 123 -21.90 -17.52 -10.95
C SER A 123 -21.83 -18.72 -11.89
N LYS A 124 -20.64 -19.09 -12.40
CA LYS A 124 -20.47 -20.30 -13.21
C LYS A 124 -20.42 -21.50 -12.28
N ARG A 125 -21.40 -22.37 -12.46
CA ARG A 125 -21.57 -23.59 -11.68
C ARG A 125 -20.40 -24.55 -11.89
N ASP A 126 -19.88 -25.07 -10.77
CA ASP A 126 -19.02 -26.24 -10.78
C ASP A 126 -19.84 -27.48 -11.19
N LEU A 127 -19.48 -28.09 -12.32
CA LEU A 127 -20.17 -29.27 -12.86
C LEU A 127 -20.05 -30.49 -11.93
N GLN A 128 -19.04 -30.52 -11.05
CA GLN A 128 -18.85 -31.61 -10.08
C GLN A 128 -19.79 -31.47 -8.87
N HIS A 129 -20.33 -30.27 -8.62
CA HIS A 129 -21.29 -30.06 -7.54
C HIS A 129 -22.72 -30.46 -7.94
N ARG A 130 -23.30 -31.35 -7.14
CA ARG A 130 -24.68 -31.82 -7.28
C ARG A 130 -25.65 -30.64 -7.11
N ILE A 131 -26.67 -30.56 -7.97
CA ILE A 131 -27.74 -29.58 -7.80
C ILE A 131 -28.56 -29.99 -6.59
N TYR A 132 -28.57 -29.16 -5.55
CA TYR A 132 -29.56 -29.24 -4.51
C TYR A 132 -30.78 -28.45 -4.95
N THR A 133 -31.84 -29.16 -5.33
CA THR A 133 -33.14 -28.53 -5.54
C THR A 133 -33.59 -27.90 -4.22
N TYR A 134 -33.96 -26.62 -4.25
CA TYR A 134 -34.48 -25.91 -3.09
C TYR A 134 -35.77 -26.59 -2.60
N LEU A 135 -35.66 -27.32 -1.48
CA LEU A 135 -36.73 -28.20 -0.98
C LEU A 135 -37.98 -27.43 -0.54
N LEU A 136 -37.84 -26.13 -0.23
CA LEU A 136 -38.94 -25.26 0.14
C LEU A 136 -39.69 -24.67 -1.07
N ARG A 137 -39.23 -24.91 -2.31
CA ARG A 137 -39.82 -24.29 -3.53
C ARG A 137 -41.30 -24.62 -3.74
N LYS A 138 -41.79 -25.75 -3.22
CA LYS A 138 -43.19 -26.21 -3.38
C LYS A 138 -43.94 -26.33 -2.05
N LEU A 139 -43.40 -25.77 -0.97
CA LEU A 139 -44.03 -25.82 0.34
C LEU A 139 -44.90 -24.57 0.55
N ASN A 140 -46.18 -24.77 0.84
CA ASN A 140 -47.04 -23.67 1.30
C ASN A 140 -46.73 -23.40 2.78
N ILE A 141 -46.26 -22.18 3.07
CA ILE A 141 -45.94 -21.73 4.42
C ILE A 141 -47.16 -20.96 4.93
N THR A 142 -47.90 -21.53 5.86
CA THR A 142 -49.18 -20.98 6.36
C THR A 142 -49.13 -20.61 7.84
N GLU A 143 -48.17 -21.15 8.58
CA GLU A 143 -48.06 -20.94 10.04
C GLU A 143 -46.79 -20.15 10.40
N PRO A 144 -46.82 -19.36 11.49
CA PRO A 144 -45.61 -18.78 12.07
C PRO A 144 -44.63 -19.87 12.55
N ASP A 145 -43.33 -19.58 12.52
CA ASP A 145 -42.22 -20.49 12.90
C ASP A 145 -42.01 -21.75 12.03
N GLN A 146 -42.66 -21.83 10.86
CA GLN A 146 -42.59 -22.99 9.96
C GLN A 146 -41.28 -23.09 9.16
N VAL A 147 -40.59 -21.97 8.87
CA VAL A 147 -39.34 -21.93 8.10
C VAL A 147 -38.38 -20.91 8.69
N TRP A 148 -37.10 -21.29 8.79
CA TRP A 148 -36.02 -20.46 9.32
C TRP A 148 -34.89 -20.36 8.28
N SER A 149 -34.38 -19.16 8.03
CA SER A 149 -33.20 -18.91 7.19
C SER A 149 -32.08 -18.34 8.02
N VAL A 150 -30.85 -18.82 7.80
CA VAL A 150 -29.65 -18.34 8.50
C VAL A 150 -28.57 -18.07 7.47
N ASP A 151 -28.04 -16.85 7.48
CA ASP A 151 -26.88 -16.46 6.68
C ASP A 151 -25.63 -16.37 7.56
N ILE A 152 -24.56 -17.06 7.15
CA ILE A 152 -23.27 -17.03 7.86
C ILE A 152 -22.36 -16.04 7.13
N THR A 153 -22.04 -14.92 7.79
CA THR A 153 -21.06 -13.95 7.28
C THR A 153 -19.72 -14.18 7.97
N TYR A 154 -18.68 -14.46 7.20
CA TYR A 154 -17.31 -14.53 7.72
C TYR A 154 -16.73 -13.12 7.83
N SER A 155 -16.54 -12.63 9.06
CA SER A 155 -15.80 -11.40 9.31
C SER A 155 -14.31 -11.70 9.48
N THR A 156 -13.46 -11.10 8.66
CA THR A 156 -12.00 -11.16 8.83
C THR A 156 -11.55 -10.12 9.87
N PRO A 157 -10.76 -10.50 10.90
CA PRO A 157 -10.25 -9.54 11.89
C PRO A 157 -9.24 -8.58 11.23
N SER A 158 -9.44 -7.27 11.48
CA SER A 158 -8.57 -6.17 11.05
C SER A 158 -7.40 -5.94 12.00
#